data_AF-A0A383A742-F1
#
_entry.id   AF-A0A383A742-F1
#
_cell.length_a   1.000
_cell.length_b   1.000
_cell.length_c   1.000
_cell.angle_alpha   90.00
_cell.angle_beta   90.00
_cell.angle_gamma   90.00
#
_symmetry.space_group_name_H-M   'P 1'
#
loop_
_entity.id
_entity.type
_entity.pdbx_description
1 polymer ?
#
loop_
_entity_poly.entity_id
_entity_poly.type
_entity_poly.pdbx_seq_one_letter_code
_entity_poly.pdbx_strand_id
1 'polypeptide(L)'
;MGDVMKKYFFDFFGLGTMSVVAGLMFLLAHGEVVFGQGTNNTDSKSDAALKLRDQGPLTTEKKKKRFERRKGKVLENIGKRRALLNNFESCIKSANSREDLKSCRNTNKKGMEALRAERREMRGKMREKREKRREGRQ
;
A
#
# COMPACT_ATOMS: atom_id res chain seq x y z
N MET A 1 5.00 -25.43 -25.23
CA MET A 1 4.22 -24.43 -24.46
C MET A 1 4.90 -24.13 -23.11
N GLY A 2 6.14 -23.63 -23.11
CA GLY A 2 6.95 -23.48 -21.88
C GLY A 2 7.59 -22.11 -21.66
N ASP A 3 7.84 -21.34 -22.73
CA ASP A 3 8.58 -20.06 -22.61
C ASP A 3 7.71 -18.86 -22.28
N VAL A 4 6.46 -18.83 -22.75
CA VAL A 4 5.61 -17.63 -22.62
C VAL A 4 5.12 -17.43 -21.18
N MET A 5 4.95 -18.50 -20.39
CA MET A 5 4.53 -18.39 -18.98
C MET A 5 5.65 -17.96 -18.03
N LYS A 6 6.93 -18.23 -18.35
CA LYS A 6 8.06 -17.81 -17.50
C LYS A 6 8.23 -16.30 -17.46
N LYS A 7 7.95 -15.60 -18.57
CA LYS A 7 8.08 -14.14 -18.64
C LYS A 7 7.07 -13.42 -17.75
N TYR A 8 5.82 -13.90 -17.68
CA TYR A 8 4.80 -13.32 -16.80
C TYR A 8 5.01 -13.64 -15.32
N PHE A 9 5.62 -14.78 -15.00
CA PHE A 9 5.91 -15.14 -13.61
C PHE A 9 7.06 -14.30 -13.03
N PHE A 10 8.08 -14.03 -13.85
CA PHE A 10 9.24 -13.22 -13.46
C PHE A 10 8.92 -11.71 -13.34
N ASP A 11 8.00 -11.20 -14.16
CA ASP A 11 7.57 -9.79 -14.11
C ASP A 11 6.58 -9.49 -12.97
N PHE A 12 5.77 -10.47 -12.54
CA PHE A 12 4.82 -10.30 -11.42
C PHE A 12 5.47 -10.52 -10.04
N PHE A 13 6.51 -11.34 -9.98
CA PHE A 13 7.28 -11.71 -8.78
C PHE A 13 8.77 -11.34 -8.90
N GLY A 14 9.07 -10.15 -9.42
CA GLY A 14 10.45 -9.66 -9.53
C GLY A 14 11.22 -9.74 -8.21
N LEU A 15 12.08 -10.76 -8.12
CA LEU A 15 13.32 -10.96 -7.34
C LEU A 15 13.48 -10.51 -5.87
N GLY A 16 12.45 -9.97 -5.21
CA GLY A 16 12.61 -9.39 -3.85
C GLY A 16 12.04 -10.20 -2.68
N THR A 17 11.20 -11.22 -2.92
CA THR A 17 10.32 -11.77 -1.87
C THR A 17 10.55 -13.24 -1.52
N MET A 18 11.35 -13.98 -2.29
CA MET A 18 11.51 -15.42 -2.05
C MET A 18 12.36 -15.77 -0.82
N SER A 19 13.17 -14.83 -0.31
CA SER A 19 14.04 -15.11 0.84
C SER A 19 13.33 -15.08 2.20
N VAL A 20 12.11 -14.51 2.30
CA VAL A 20 11.41 -14.35 3.59
C VAL A 20 10.50 -15.54 3.92
N VAL A 21 10.01 -16.25 2.89
CA VAL A 21 9.04 -17.34 3.09
C VAL A 21 9.71 -18.63 3.60
N ALA A 22 10.96 -18.89 3.19
CA ALA A 22 11.72 -20.05 3.68
C ALA A 22 12.08 -19.94 5.17
N GLY A 23 12.30 -18.73 5.68
CA GLY A 23 12.62 -18.51 7.10
C GLY A 23 11.42 -18.67 8.04
N LEU A 24 10.21 -18.42 7.57
CA LEU A 24 8.99 -18.52 8.39
C LEU A 24 8.56 -19.97 8.65
N MET A 25 8.85 -20.88 7.71
CA MET A 25 8.52 -22.31 7.86
C MET A 25 9.51 -23.05 8.78
N PHE A 26 10.74 -22.57 8.93
CA PHE A 26 11.73 -23.18 9.83
C PHE A 26 11.46 -22.90 11.31
N LEU A 27 10.73 -21.81 11.63
CA LEU A 27 10.30 -21.47 12.99
C LEU A 27 9.08 -22.26 13.48
N LEU A 28 8.34 -22.92 12.58
CA LEU A 28 7.12 -23.65 12.90
C LEU A 28 7.35 -25.13 13.26
N ALA A 29 8.56 -25.66 13.01
CA ALA A 29 8.87 -27.08 13.22
C ALA A 29 9.52 -27.41 14.57
N HIS A 30 9.88 -26.40 15.40
CA HIS A 30 10.67 -26.63 16.63
C HIS A 30 10.20 -25.85 17.87
N GLY A 31 8.89 -25.63 18.04
CA GLY A 31 8.41 -24.91 19.22
C GLY A 31 7.01 -25.30 19.66
N GLU A 32 6.87 -26.49 20.25
CA GLU A 32 5.86 -26.70 21.29
C GLU A 32 6.16 -25.75 22.45
N VAL A 33 5.42 -24.66 22.60
CA VAL A 33 5.23 -24.01 23.91
C VAL A 33 3.80 -23.47 24.01
N VAL A 34 2.93 -24.34 24.50
CA VAL A 34 1.93 -24.12 25.56
C VAL A 34 1.33 -22.71 25.69
N PHE A 35 0.04 -22.63 25.35
CA PHE A 35 -0.91 -21.64 25.85
C PHE A 35 -0.93 -21.64 27.39
N GLY A 36 -0.73 -20.47 28.02
CA GLY A 36 -0.80 -20.33 29.48
C GLY A 36 -1.16 -18.92 29.93
N GLN A 37 -2.18 -18.83 30.78
CA GLN A 37 -2.74 -17.64 31.43
C GLN A 37 -1.74 -16.89 32.34
N GLY A 38 -1.97 -15.58 32.47
CA GLY A 38 -1.87 -14.81 33.71
C GLY A 38 -0.47 -14.46 34.23
N THR A 39 -0.18 -13.15 34.35
CA THR A 39 0.09 -12.48 35.64
C THR A 39 0.41 -11.00 35.45
N ASN A 40 0.25 -10.30 36.57
CA ASN A 40 0.22 -8.86 36.75
C ASN A 40 1.62 -8.23 36.83
N ASN A 41 1.67 -6.96 36.40
CA ASN A 41 2.48 -5.83 36.87
C ASN A 41 4.03 -5.86 36.84
N THR A 42 4.51 -4.72 36.32
CA THR A 42 5.78 -4.00 36.58
C THR A 42 7.11 -4.68 36.22
N ASP A 43 7.82 -4.11 35.24
CA ASP A 43 9.03 -3.33 35.53
C ASP A 43 9.62 -2.64 34.27
N SER A 44 9.38 -1.32 34.21
CA SER A 44 10.41 -0.29 34.14
C SER A 44 11.81 -0.67 33.62
N LYS A 45 12.00 -0.77 32.29
CA LYS A 45 13.28 -0.43 31.61
C LYS A 45 13.17 -0.55 30.08
N SER A 46 12.52 0.40 29.42
CA SER A 46 12.83 0.67 28.00
C SER A 46 12.57 2.11 27.54
N ASP A 47 12.05 2.98 28.40
CA ASP A 47 11.81 4.39 28.08
C ASP A 47 13.08 5.25 27.89
N ALA A 48 14.27 4.69 28.15
CA ALA A 48 15.54 5.43 28.07
C ALA A 48 16.14 5.53 26.65
N ALA A 49 15.68 4.75 25.66
CA ALA A 49 16.29 4.73 24.32
C ALA A 49 15.55 5.56 23.25
N LEU A 50 14.47 6.27 23.61
CA LEU A 50 13.64 7.02 22.65
C LEU A 50 13.89 8.54 22.63
N LYS A 51 14.96 9.03 23.26
CA LYS A 51 15.34 10.47 23.26
C LYS A 51 16.36 10.84 22.19
N LEU A 52 16.13 10.46 20.92
CA LEU A 52 16.90 11.03 19.81
C LEU A 52 16.10 11.20 18.52
N ARG A 53 14.93 11.85 18.59
CA ARG A 53 14.36 12.60 17.45
C ARG A 53 13.55 13.77 17.99
N ASP A 54 14.22 14.89 18.19
CA ASP A 54 13.58 16.18 18.38
C ASP A 54 12.81 16.57 17.11
N GLN A 55 11.58 16.08 17.02
CA GLN A 55 10.47 16.77 16.38
C GLN A 55 9.49 17.03 17.52
N GLY A 56 9.53 18.23 18.09
CA GLY A 56 8.64 18.63 19.19
C GLY A 56 7.20 18.15 18.96
N PRO A 57 6.51 17.68 20.01
CA PRO A 57 5.22 17.04 19.88
C PRO A 57 4.25 17.98 19.16
N LEU A 58 3.80 17.59 17.96
CA LEU A 58 2.65 18.21 17.31
C LEU A 58 1.52 18.28 18.36
N THR A 59 0.99 19.48 18.61
CA THR A 59 -0.17 19.66 19.49
C THR A 59 -1.28 18.68 19.08
N THR A 60 -2.04 18.18 20.05
CA THR A 60 -3.12 17.20 19.84
C THR A 60 -4.07 17.63 18.71
N GLU A 61 -4.38 18.93 18.63
CA GLU A 61 -5.16 19.52 17.54
C GLU A 61 -4.51 19.44 16.16
N LYS A 62 -3.20 19.68 16.04
CA LYS A 62 -2.47 19.51 14.77
C LYS A 62 -2.44 18.05 14.33
N LYS A 63 -2.40 17.10 15.27
CA LYS A 63 -2.48 15.66 14.99
C LYS A 63 -3.87 15.26 14.46
N LYS A 64 -4.95 15.72 15.10
CA LYS A 64 -6.34 15.50 14.65
C LYS A 64 -6.59 16.05 13.24
N LYS A 65 -6.22 17.31 12.97
CA LYS A 65 -6.35 17.92 11.64
C LYS A 65 -5.59 17.13 10.56
N ARG A 66 -4.39 16.62 10.88
CA ARG A 66 -3.62 15.78 9.97
C ARG A 66 -4.31 14.45 9.70
N PHE A 67 -4.92 13.84 10.71
CA PHE A 67 -5.64 12.59 10.59
C PHE A 67 -6.88 12.74 9.69
N GLU A 68 -7.72 13.74 9.94
CA GLU A 68 -8.91 14.00 9.12
C GLU A 68 -8.56 14.27 7.66
N ARG A 69 -7.50 15.06 7.41
CA ARG A 69 -7.00 15.26 6.04
C ARG A 69 -6.57 13.96 5.36
N ARG A 70 -5.95 13.03 6.10
CA ARG A 70 -5.56 11.71 5.56
C ARG A 70 -6.79 10.86 5.28
N LYS A 71 -7.76 10.84 6.19
CA LYS A 71 -9.04 10.14 6.02
C LYS A 71 -9.76 10.61 4.76
N GLY A 72 -9.91 11.93 4.57
CA GLY A 72 -10.52 12.51 3.37
C GLY A 72 -9.84 12.07 2.08
N LYS A 73 -8.50 12.09 2.04
CA LYS A 73 -7.74 11.60 0.88
C LYS A 73 -7.95 10.12 0.61
N VAL A 74 -8.06 9.29 1.64
CA VAL A 74 -8.32 7.85 1.47
C VAL A 74 -9.71 7.66 0.87
N LEU A 75 -10.72 8.35 1.41
CA LEU A 75 -12.10 8.28 0.91
C LEU A 75 -12.21 8.77 -0.55
N GLU A 76 -11.54 9.87 -0.90
CA GLU A 76 -11.49 10.38 -2.27
C GLU A 76 -10.91 9.32 -3.24
N ASN A 77 -9.82 8.66 -2.85
CA ASN A 77 -9.20 7.61 -3.66
C ASN A 77 -10.11 6.39 -3.83
N ILE A 78 -10.86 6.02 -2.78
CA ILE A 78 -11.86 4.95 -2.85
C ILE A 78 -12.99 5.36 -3.80
N GLY A 79 -13.48 6.59 -3.70
CA GLY A 79 -14.51 7.14 -4.58
C GLY A 79 -14.12 7.10 -6.06
N LYS A 80 -12.91 7.57 -6.39
CA LYS A 80 -12.36 7.52 -7.76
C LYS A 80 -12.32 6.08 -8.30
N ARG A 81 -11.87 5.12 -7.47
CA ARG A 81 -11.81 3.70 -7.88
C ARG A 81 -13.21 3.10 -8.03
N ARG A 82 -14.14 3.42 -7.14
CA ARG A 82 -15.52 2.94 -7.22
C ARG A 82 -16.20 3.46 -8.48
N ALA A 83 -16.00 4.73 -8.85
CA ALA A 83 -16.56 5.29 -10.08
C ALA A 83 -16.09 4.52 -11.33
N LEU A 84 -14.80 4.20 -11.44
CA LEU A 84 -14.28 3.39 -12.55
C LEU A 84 -14.89 1.98 -12.58
N LEU A 85 -15.04 1.35 -11.42
CA LEU A 85 -15.63 0.01 -11.32
C LEU A 85 -17.13 0.01 -11.67
N ASN A 86 -17.88 1.01 -11.20
CA ASN A 86 -19.29 1.15 -11.54
C ASN A 86 -19.48 1.37 -13.05
N ASN A 87 -18.64 2.22 -13.66
CA ASN A 87 -18.68 2.44 -15.11
C ASN A 87 -18.34 1.15 -15.88
N PHE A 88 -17.37 0.38 -15.39
CA PHE A 88 -17.03 -0.90 -15.99
C PHE A 88 -18.16 -1.91 -15.85
N GLU A 89 -18.78 -2.01 -14.68
CA GLU A 89 -19.93 -2.89 -14.43
C GLU A 89 -21.09 -2.55 -15.37
N SER A 90 -21.45 -1.26 -15.48
CA SER A 90 -22.49 -0.80 -16.41
C SER A 90 -22.14 -1.13 -17.86
N CYS A 91 -20.89 -0.92 -18.28
CA CYS A 91 -20.43 -1.27 -19.63
C CYS A 91 -20.60 -2.76 -19.92
N ILE A 92 -20.23 -3.63 -18.97
CA ILE A 92 -20.39 -5.08 -19.11
C ILE A 92 -21.87 -5.48 -19.15
N LYS A 93 -22.73 -4.86 -18.34
CA LYS A 93 -24.17 -5.12 -18.34
C LYS A 93 -24.85 -4.72 -19.66
N SER A 94 -24.33 -3.71 -20.35
CA SER A 94 -24.86 -3.24 -21.63
C SER A 94 -24.20 -3.90 -22.86
N ALA A 95 -23.15 -4.69 -22.66
CA ALA A 95 -22.42 -5.32 -23.76
C ALA A 95 -23.21 -6.49 -24.35
N ASN A 96 -23.43 -6.47 -25.67
CA ASN A 96 -24.18 -7.53 -26.38
C ASN A 96 -23.28 -8.40 -27.26
N SER A 97 -22.00 -8.04 -27.41
CA SER A 97 -21.04 -8.76 -28.24
C SER A 97 -19.70 -8.97 -27.52
N ARG A 98 -18.88 -9.86 -28.08
CA ARG A 98 -17.52 -10.10 -27.60
C ARG A 98 -16.63 -8.86 -27.80
N GLU A 99 -16.91 -8.12 -28.85
CA GLU A 99 -16.26 -6.89 -29.26
C GLU A 99 -16.55 -5.78 -28.25
N ASP A 100 -17.79 -5.67 -27.78
CA ASP A 100 -18.19 -4.75 -26.69
C ASP A 100 -17.46 -5.09 -25.39
N LEU A 101 -17.38 -6.37 -25.01
CA LEU A 101 -16.64 -6.79 -23.82
C LEU A 101 -15.15 -6.42 -23.90
N LYS A 102 -14.55 -6.56 -25.09
CA LYS A 102 -13.15 -6.15 -25.33
C LYS A 102 -13.00 -4.63 -25.18
N SER A 103 -13.95 -3.86 -25.72
CA SER A 103 -14.00 -2.40 -25.57
C SER A 103 -14.11 -1.99 -24.10
N CYS A 104 -15.05 -2.56 -23.34
CA CYS A 104 -15.23 -2.30 -21.91
C CYS A 104 -13.94 -2.57 -21.11
N ARG A 105 -13.28 -3.70 -21.37
CA ARG A 105 -12.00 -4.05 -20.72
C ARG A 105 -10.90 -3.04 -21.03
N ASN A 106 -10.78 -2.61 -22.28
CA ASN A 106 -9.79 -1.63 -22.70
C ASN A 106 -10.04 -0.26 -22.05
N THR A 107 -11.28 0.20 -22.01
CA THR A 107 -11.66 1.47 -21.38
C THR A 107 -11.36 1.45 -19.88
N ASN A 108 -11.74 0.38 -19.18
CA ASN A 108 -11.42 0.23 -17.75
C ASN A 108 -9.91 0.16 -17.50
N LYS A 109 -9.16 -0.56 -18.35
CA LYS A 109 -7.69 -0.63 -18.26
C LYS A 109 -7.07 0.77 -18.37
N LYS A 110 -7.46 1.56 -19.37
CA LYS A 110 -6.99 2.95 -19.54
C LYS A 110 -7.33 3.83 -18.33
N GLY A 111 -8.56 3.74 -17.81
CA GLY A 111 -8.96 4.48 -16.61
C GLY A 111 -8.13 4.12 -15.38
N MET A 112 -7.86 2.83 -15.17
CA MET A 112 -7.02 2.35 -14.07
C MET A 112 -5.54 2.73 -14.23
N GLU A 113 -5.03 2.74 -15.46
CA GLU A 113 -3.67 3.21 -15.76
C GLU A 113 -3.51 4.71 -15.50
N ALA A 114 -4.48 5.53 -15.91
CA ALA A 114 -4.50 6.96 -15.61
C ALA A 114 -4.45 7.23 -14.09
N LEU A 115 -5.26 6.50 -13.31
CA LEU A 115 -5.27 6.64 -11.84
C LEU A 115 -3.95 6.19 -11.20
N ARG A 116 -3.27 5.19 -11.79
CA ARG A 116 -1.91 4.79 -11.36
C ARG A 116 -0.87 5.85 -11.72
N ALA A 117 -0.96 6.46 -12.90
CA ALA A 117 -0.07 7.51 -13.35
C ALA A 117 -0.18 8.75 -12.43
N GLU A 118 -1.40 9.23 -12.15
CA GLU A 118 -1.66 10.33 -11.20
C GLU A 118 -1.02 10.04 -9.84
N ARG A 119 -1.14 8.80 -9.35
CA ARG A 119 -0.52 8.39 -8.08
C ARG A 119 1.00 8.38 -8.13
N ARG A 120 1.60 7.95 -9.24
CA ARG A 120 3.06 7.95 -9.43
C ARG A 120 3.58 9.39 -9.45
N GLU A 121 2.90 10.28 -10.17
CA GLU A 121 3.25 11.69 -10.25
C GLU A 121 3.18 12.37 -8.88
N MET A 122 2.08 12.18 -8.14
CA MET A 122 1.95 12.69 -6.78
C MET A 122 3.04 12.16 -5.85
N ARG A 123 3.41 10.88 -5.98
CA ARG A 123 4.53 10.30 -5.22
C ARG A 123 5.87 10.94 -5.60
N GLY A 124 6.10 11.21 -6.89
CA GLY A 124 7.28 11.92 -7.39
C GLY A 124 7.39 13.32 -6.79
N LYS A 125 6.34 14.14 -6.91
CA LYS A 125 6.26 15.49 -6.32
C LYS A 125 6.53 15.48 -4.81
N MET A 126 6.09 14.44 -4.11
CA MET A 126 6.32 14.31 -2.66
C MET A 126 7.75 13.87 -2.32
N ARG A 127 8.44 13.12 -3.20
CA ARG A 127 9.87 12.78 -3.04
C ARG A 127 10.74 14.01 -3.27
N GLU A 128 10.51 14.74 -4.36
CA GLU A 128 11.24 15.98 -4.67
C GLU A 128 11.10 17.01 -3.54
N LYS A 129 9.88 17.20 -3.01
CA LYS A 129 9.66 18.06 -1.84
C LYS A 129 10.39 17.60 -0.58
N ARG A 130 10.70 16.31 -0.45
CA ARG A 130 11.48 15.78 0.68
C ARG A 130 12.96 15.98 0.47
N GLU A 131 13.45 15.85 -0.76
CA GLU A 131 14.85 16.09 -1.14
C GLU A 131 15.22 17.58 -0.94
N LYS A 132 14.42 18.50 -1.48
CA LYS A 132 14.60 19.95 -1.26
C LYS A 132 14.65 20.35 0.22
N ARG A 133 13.88 19.65 1.07
CA ARG A 133 13.89 19.87 2.53
C ARG A 133 15.12 19.30 3.24
N ARG A 134 15.82 18.35 2.63
CA ARG A 134 17.07 17.79 3.14
C ARG A 134 18.25 18.66 2.74
N GLU A 135 18.26 19.15 1.51
CA GLU A 135 19.27 20.08 1.00
C GLU A 135 19.25 21.40 1.77
N GLY A 136 18.08 22.02 1.95
CA GLY A 136 17.96 23.26 2.74
C GLY A 136 18.16 23.11 4.26
N ARG A 137 18.58 21.93 4.75
CA ARG A 137 19.01 21.72 6.14
C ARG A 137 20.53 21.55 6.27
N GLN A 138 21.24 21.37 5.16
CA GLN A 138 22.70 21.43 5.11
C GLN A 138 23.10 22.89 4.96
#